data_AF-A0A7Y5W2J3-F1
#
_entry.id   AF-A0A7Y5W2J3-F1
#
_cell.length_a   1.000
_cell.length_b   1.000
_cell.length_c   1.000
_cell.angle_alpha   90.00
_cell.angle_beta   90.00
_cell.angle_gamma   90.00
#
_symmetry.space_group_name_H-M   'P 1'
#
loop_
_entity.id
_entity.type
_entity.pdbx_description
1 polymer ?
#
loop_
_entity_poly.entity_id
_entity_poly.type
_entity_poly.pdbx_seq_one_letter_code
_entity_poly.pdbx_strand_id
1 'polypeptide(L)'
;MATTYLTPGVYVEEVDKGSKPIEGVGTAVAAFLGVAARGPVGVPVMIANWTQFTETFGDFVPGAYLAHSVYGYFNNGGGLCYVVRIG
;
A
#
# COMPACT_ATOMS: atom_id res chain seq x y z
N MET A 1 -11.64 -13.90 35.14
CA MET A 1 -12.10 -14.30 36.49
C MET A 1 -13.58 -14.61 36.39
N ALA A 2 -14.04 -15.73 36.95
CA ALA A 2 -15.41 -16.22 36.75
C ALA A 2 -16.43 -15.32 37.46
N THR A 3 -17.42 -14.83 36.73
CA THR A 3 -18.61 -14.13 37.23
C THR A 3 -19.53 -15.14 37.91
N THR A 4 -19.56 -15.14 39.24
CA THR A 4 -20.53 -15.94 40.01
C THR A 4 -21.86 -15.19 40.07
N TYR A 5 -22.88 -15.70 39.39
CA TYR A 5 -24.25 -15.18 39.42
C TYR A 5 -24.95 -15.62 40.71
N LEU A 6 -25.26 -14.67 41.61
CA LEU A 6 -25.76 -14.94 42.97
C LEU A 6 -27.29 -14.85 43.13
N THR A 7 -28.06 -14.72 42.04
CA THR A 7 -29.52 -14.75 42.11
C THR A 7 -30.13 -15.48 40.91
N PRO A 8 -31.26 -16.20 41.07
CA PRO A 8 -31.97 -16.80 39.94
C PRO A 8 -32.46 -15.71 38.99
N GLY A 9 -31.89 -15.65 37.78
CA GLY A 9 -32.22 -14.64 36.78
C GLY A 9 -31.54 -14.93 35.44
N VAL A 10 -32.11 -14.39 34.36
CA VAL A 10 -31.50 -14.45 33.02
C VAL A 10 -30.52 -13.29 32.89
N TYR A 11 -29.25 -13.58 32.70
CA TYR A 11 -28.20 -12.60 32.45
C TYR A 11 -27.79 -12.66 30.99
N VAL A 12 -27.98 -11.55 30.26
CA VAL A 12 -27.53 -11.41 28.87
C VAL A 12 -26.14 -10.81 28.90
N GLU A 13 -25.14 -11.57 28.44
CA GLU A 13 -23.80 -11.07 28.17
C GLU A 13 -23.65 -10.95 26.66
N GLU A 14 -23.54 -9.72 26.15
CA GLU A 14 -23.22 -9.47 24.75
C GLU A 14 -21.75 -9.77 24.53
N VAL A 15 -21.46 -11.00 24.13
CA VAL A 15 -20.12 -11.36 23.66
C VAL A 15 -20.00 -10.83 22.24
N ASP A 16 -19.17 -9.80 22.06
CA ASP A 16 -18.89 -9.17 20.78
C ASP A 16 -18.12 -10.17 19.88
N LYS A 17 -18.85 -11.10 19.26
CA LYS A 17 -18.34 -12.06 18.27
C LYS A 17 -18.52 -11.47 16.87
N GLY A 18 -18.00 -10.27 16.65
CA GLY A 18 -17.76 -9.77 15.31
C GLY A 18 -16.67 -10.63 14.65
N SER A 19 -16.98 -11.32 13.56
CA SER A 19 -15.94 -11.87 12.69
C SER A 19 -15.09 -10.69 12.22
N LYS A 20 -13.79 -10.69 12.50
CA LYS A 20 -12.86 -9.77 11.83
C LYS A 20 -12.85 -10.18 10.35
N PRO A 21 -13.41 -9.39 9.43
CA PRO A 21 -13.38 -9.73 8.02
C PRO A 21 -11.91 -9.79 7.58
N ILE A 22 -11.56 -10.78 6.77
CA ILE A 22 -10.22 -10.84 6.15
C ILE A 22 -10.24 -9.81 5.03
N GLU A 23 -9.50 -8.71 5.20
CA GLU A 23 -9.38 -7.72 4.13
C GLU A 23 -8.65 -8.32 2.94
N GLY A 24 -9.17 -8.05 1.73
CA GLY A 24 -8.49 -8.42 0.51
C GLY A 24 -7.20 -7.62 0.38
N VAL A 25 -6.05 -8.30 0.40
CA VAL A 25 -4.74 -7.69 0.18
C VAL A 25 -4.44 -7.71 -1.32
N GLY A 26 -3.87 -6.63 -1.85
CA GLY A 26 -3.42 -6.58 -3.23
C GLY A 26 -2.37 -7.68 -3.50
N THR A 27 -2.68 -8.62 -4.39
CA THR A 27 -1.81 -9.75 -4.74
C THR A 27 -0.73 -9.40 -5.76
N ALA A 28 -0.77 -8.19 -6.32
CA ALA A 28 0.16 -7.71 -7.34
C ALA A 28 0.62 -6.27 -7.04
N VAL A 29 1.55 -6.13 -6.09
CA VAL A 29 2.22 -4.86 -5.79
C VAL A 29 3.64 -4.91 -6.32
N ALA A 30 3.90 -4.20 -7.42
CA ALA A 30 5.23 -4.15 -8.04
C ALA A 30 6.19 -3.25 -7.26
N ALA A 31 7.50 -3.51 -7.37
CA ALA A 31 8.55 -2.62 -6.88
C ALA A 31 9.47 -2.22 -8.03
N PHE A 32 9.66 -0.91 -8.22
CA PHE A 32 10.51 -0.34 -9.27
C PHE A 32 11.75 0.32 -8.64
N LEU A 33 12.93 -0.04 -9.15
CA LEU A 33 14.20 0.52 -8.71
C LEU A 33 14.87 1.19 -9.89
N GLY A 34 15.31 2.44 -9.73
CA GLY A 34 15.98 3.16 -10.81
C GLY A 34 16.35 4.60 -10.47
N VAL A 35 16.84 5.32 -11.48
CA VAL A 35 17.22 6.74 -11.36
C VAL A 35 16.00 7.61 -11.64
N ALA A 36 15.81 8.65 -10.82
CA ALA A 36 14.76 9.64 -10.98
C ALA A 36 15.33 11.07 -10.84
N ALA A 37 14.61 12.07 -11.34
CA ALA A 37 15.07 13.46 -11.30
C ALA A 37 15.13 14.01 -9.87
N ARG A 38 14.19 13.61 -9.03
CA ARG A 38 14.05 14.07 -7.65
C ARG A 38 13.47 12.98 -6.75
N GLY A 39 13.24 13.32 -5.49
CA GLY A 39 12.66 12.42 -4.50
C GLY A 39 13.71 11.74 -3.62
N PRO A 40 13.26 11.05 -2.57
CA PRO A 40 14.13 10.47 -1.56
C PRO A 40 14.91 9.28 -2.12
N VAL A 41 16.23 9.29 -1.91
CA VAL A 41 17.15 8.23 -2.39
C VAL A 41 17.20 7.10 -1.37
N GLY A 42 17.12 5.86 -1.84
CA GLY A 42 17.20 4.65 -1.00
C GLY A 42 15.96 4.42 -0.11
N VAL A 43 14.93 5.25 -0.23
CA VAL A 43 13.69 5.13 0.53
C VAL A 43 12.57 4.60 -0.38
N PRO A 44 11.92 3.48 -0.02
CA PRO A 44 10.76 3.01 -0.76
C PRO A 44 9.57 3.93 -0.52
N VAL A 45 9.02 4.48 -1.59
CA VAL A 45 7.80 5.29 -1.56
C VAL A 45 6.67 4.53 -2.24
N MET A 46 5.53 4.45 -1.57
CA MET A 46 4.30 3.90 -2.13
C MET A 46 3.68 4.88 -3.12
N ILE A 47 3.40 4.40 -4.33
CA ILE A 47 2.81 5.17 -5.43
C ILE A 47 1.56 4.42 -5.92
N ALA A 48 0.43 5.10 -5.95
CA ALA A 48 -0.86 4.55 -6.36
C ALA A 48 -1.26 4.91 -7.80
N ASN A 49 -0.64 5.94 -8.39
CA ASN A 49 -0.94 6.40 -9.74
C ASN A 49 0.23 7.21 -10.34
N TRP A 50 0.14 7.49 -11.64
CA TRP A 50 1.16 8.23 -12.37
C TRP A 50 1.37 9.66 -11.86
N THR A 51 0.31 10.39 -11.48
CA THR A 51 0.43 11.77 -10.98
C THR A 51 1.26 11.81 -9.69
N GLN A 52 1.03 10.86 -8.78
CA GLN A 52 1.80 10.76 -7.55
C GLN A 52 3.28 10.43 -7.82
N PHE A 53 3.56 9.63 -8.85
CA PHE A 53 4.94 9.39 -9.30
C PHE A 53 5.60 10.69 -9.76
N THR A 54 4.96 11.46 -10.65
CA THR A 54 5.56 12.67 -11.20
C THR A 54 5.73 13.77 -10.15
N GLU A 55 4.81 13.88 -9.20
CA GLU A 55 4.94 14.75 -8.03
C GLU A 55 6.16 14.38 -7.18
N THR A 56 6.36 13.09 -6.88
CA THR A 56 7.41 12.65 -5.96
C THR A 56 8.78 12.57 -6.61
N PHE A 57 8.87 11.94 -7.79
CA PHE A 57 10.12 11.55 -8.44
C PHE A 57 10.45 12.39 -9.68
N GLY A 58 9.49 13.17 -10.18
CA GLY A 58 9.63 13.98 -11.38
C GLY A 58 9.19 13.25 -12.64
N ASP A 59 9.44 13.88 -13.78
CA ASP A 59 9.06 13.37 -15.10
C ASP A 59 10.18 12.51 -15.73
N PHE A 60 10.02 12.16 -17.01
CA PHE A 60 11.01 11.40 -17.78
C PHE A 60 12.42 12.02 -17.72
N VAL A 61 13.41 11.20 -17.36
CA VAL A 61 14.81 11.61 -17.26
C VAL A 61 15.60 11.00 -18.42
N PRO A 62 16.35 11.81 -19.20
CA PRO A 62 17.24 11.29 -20.23
C PRO A 62 18.24 10.29 -19.64
N GLY A 63 18.35 9.10 -20.25
CA GLY A 63 19.26 8.04 -19.78
C GLY A 63 18.72 7.18 -18.62
N ALA A 64 17.52 7.46 -18.10
CA ALA A 64 16.88 6.62 -17.09
C ALA A 64 15.52 6.08 -17.57
N TYR A 65 15.27 4.80 -17.27
CA TYR A 65 14.06 4.10 -17.73
C TYR A 65 12.99 3.98 -16.65
N LEU A 66 13.25 4.44 -15.42
CA LEU A 66 12.33 4.29 -14.29
C LEU A 66 10.95 4.90 -14.58
N ALA A 67 10.92 6.16 -15.02
CA ALA A 67 9.69 6.87 -15.37
C ALA A 67 8.92 6.15 -16.50
N HIS A 68 9.62 5.64 -17.51
CA HIS A 68 9.02 4.88 -18.60
C HIS A 68 8.40 3.56 -18.13
N SER A 69 9.09 2.81 -17.27
CA SER A 69 8.58 1.56 -16.71
C SER A 69 7.36 1.76 -15.83
N VAL A 70 7.37 2.79 -14.97
CA VAL A 70 6.25 3.11 -14.08
C VAL A 70 5.05 3.62 -14.88
N TYR A 71 5.28 4.48 -15.87
CA TYR A 71 4.23 4.96 -16.77
C TYR A 71 3.56 3.79 -17.51
N GLY A 72 4.38 2.91 -18.11
CA GLY A 72 3.90 1.72 -18.80
C GLY A 72 3.13 0.78 -17.87
N TYR A 73 3.58 0.59 -16.63
CA TYR A 73 2.88 -0.24 -15.65
C TYR A 73 1.47 0.28 -15.37
N PHE A 74 1.31 1.57 -15.07
CA PHE A 74 0.00 2.16 -14.85
C PHE A 74 -0.89 2.12 -16.11
N ASN A 75 -0.30 2.35 -17.29
CA ASN A 75 -1.05 2.30 -18.55
C ASN A 75 -1.51 0.88 -18.94
N ASN A 76 -0.83 -0.15 -18.44
CA ASN A 76 -1.22 -1.56 -18.60
C ASN A 76 -2.20 -2.05 -17.52
N GLY A 77 -2.77 -1.16 -16.70
CA GLY A 77 -3.69 -1.51 -15.61
C GLY A 77 -2.99 -1.95 -14.32
N GLY A 78 -1.71 -1.64 -14.17
CA GLY A 78 -0.98 -1.81 -12.92
C GLY A 78 -1.61 -0.99 -11.77
N GLY A 79 -1.68 -1.61 -10.60
CA GLY A 79 -2.23 -1.01 -9.38
C GLY A 79 -1.17 -0.34 -8.53
N LEU A 80 -1.26 -0.48 -7.22
CA LEU A 80 -0.27 0.02 -6.27
C LEU A 80 1.15 -0.48 -6.61
N CYS A 81 2.16 0.37 -6.47
CA CYS A 81 3.55 -0.02 -6.55
C CYS A 81 4.43 0.73 -5.54
N TYR A 82 5.62 0.21 -5.31
CA TYR A 82 6.68 0.91 -4.59
C TYR A 82 7.75 1.37 -5.57
N VAL A 83 8.30 2.55 -5.34
CA VAL A 83 9.39 3.11 -6.14
C VAL A 83 10.54 3.45 -5.20
N VAL A 84 11.74 2.99 -5.56
CA VAL A 84 13.00 3.32 -4.87
C VAL A 84 13.92 4.01 -5.85
N ARG A 85 14.29 5.25 -5.54
CA ARG A 85 15.31 5.97 -6.28
C ARG A 85 16.71 5.53 -5.83
N ILE A 86 17.56 5.10 -6.77
CA ILE A 86 18.91 4.59 -6.50
C ILE A 86 20.06 5.48 -7.01
N GLY A 87 19.76 6.71 -7.44
CA GLY A 87 20.75 7.70 -7.91
C GLY A 87 20.15 9.08 -8.03
#